data_AF-A0A840WS72-F1
#
_entry.id   AF-A0A840WS72-F1
#
_cell.length_a   1.000
_cell.length_b   1.000
_cell.length_c   1.000
_cell.angle_alpha   90.00
_cell.angle_beta   90.00
_cell.angle_gamma   90.00
#
_symmetry.space_group_name_H-M   'P 1'
#
loop_
_entity.id
_entity.type
_entity.pdbx_description
1 polymer ?
#
loop_
_entity_poly.entity_id
_entity_poly.type
_entity_poly.pdbx_seq_one_letter_code
_entity_poly.pdbx_strand_id
1 'polypeptide(L)'
;MILIQAAIGIIIGAAVFGAAIWSAAQSYLKTGRLRYAHMVLLVLTLAGMASVSLMWPVIATVIGIALIIAGLYGVLIEERWNKLLPLAQAILGLALVAGLPFS
;
A
#
# COMPACT_ATOMS: atom_id res chain seq x y z
N MET A 1 -6.65 17.91 -20.04
CA MET A 1 -7.18 17.35 -18.78
C MET A 1 -6.85 15.86 -18.63
N ILE A 2 -7.09 15.03 -19.66
CA ILE A 2 -6.84 13.57 -19.66
C ILE A 2 -5.36 13.21 -19.37
N LEU A 3 -4.40 13.92 -19.97
CA LEU A 3 -2.96 13.66 -19.76
C LEU A 3 -2.50 13.84 -18.30
N ILE A 4 -3.06 14.83 -17.59
CA ILE A 4 -2.70 15.11 -16.19
C ILE A 4 -3.23 14.00 -15.28
N GLN A 5 -4.48 13.57 -15.48
CA GLN A 5 -5.06 12.46 -14.72
C GLN A 5 -4.31 11.15 -14.96
N ALA A 6 -3.96 10.85 -16.21
CA ALA A 6 -3.16 9.66 -16.54
C ALA A 6 -1.78 9.69 -15.87
N ALA A 7 -1.09 10.84 -15.91
CA ALA A 7 0.20 11.01 -15.25
C ALA A 7 0.11 10.81 -13.74
N ILE A 8 -0.92 11.37 -13.09
CA ILE A 8 -1.16 11.18 -11.64
C ILE A 8 -1.37 9.70 -11.32
N GLY A 9 -2.20 9.00 -12.09
CA GLY A 9 -2.45 7.56 -11.90
C GLY A 9 -1.17 6.73 -12.03
N ILE A 10 -0.33 7.03 -13.03
CA ILE A 10 0.98 6.37 -13.22
C ILE A 10 1.91 6.63 -12.03
N ILE A 11 2.00 7.88 -11.57
CA ILE A 11 2.86 8.26 -10.44
C ILE A 11 2.43 7.53 -9.17
N ILE A 12 1.12 7.50 -8.88
CA ILE A 12 0.58 6.81 -7.70
C ILE A 12 0.83 5.30 -7.81
N GLY A 13 0.54 4.70 -8.97
CA GLY A 13 0.78 3.28 -9.21
C GLY A 13 2.26 2.90 -9.05
N ALA A 14 3.17 3.71 -9.60
CA ALA A 14 4.61 3.51 -9.47
C ALA A 14 5.08 3.65 -8.01
N ALA A 15 4.56 4.62 -7.26
CA ALA A 15 4.88 4.80 -5.85
C ALA A 15 4.41 3.60 -5.01
N VAL A 16 3.20 3.11 -5.25
CA VAL A 16 2.65 1.91 -4.59
C VAL A 16 3.46 0.67 -4.89
N PHE A 17 3.81 0.46 -6.15
CA PHE A 17 4.64 -0.68 -6.56
C PHE A 17 6.05 -0.60 -5.97
N GLY A 18 6.65 0.59 -5.95
CA GLY A 18 7.92 0.84 -5.27
C GLY A 18 7.85 0.54 -3.77
N ALA A 19 6.76 0.92 -3.10
CA ALA A 19 6.53 0.60 -1.69
C ALA A 19 6.38 -0.91 -1.44
N ALA A 20 5.74 -1.64 -2.37
CA ALA A 20 5.66 -3.09 -2.31
C ALA A 20 7.04 -3.75 -2.45
N ILE A 21 7.83 -3.38 -3.48
CA ILE A 21 9.20 -3.91 -3.66
C ILE A 21 10.06 -3.62 -2.44
N TRP A 22 9.98 -2.40 -1.89
CA TRP A 22 10.73 -2.06 -0.70
C TRP A 22 10.30 -2.90 0.52
N SER A 23 8.99 -3.06 0.73
CA SER A 23 8.47 -3.92 1.80
C SER A 23 8.98 -5.36 1.64
N ALA A 24 9.05 -5.87 0.40
CA ALA A 24 9.66 -7.16 0.12
C ALA A 24 11.14 -7.19 0.52
N ALA A 25 11.94 -6.19 0.09
CA ALA A 25 13.35 -6.11 0.47
C ALA A 25 13.55 -6.05 2.00
N GLN A 26 12.77 -5.22 2.70
CA GLN A 26 12.85 -5.10 4.16
C GLN A 26 12.40 -6.38 4.88
N SER A 27 11.50 -7.17 4.28
CA SER A 27 11.09 -8.47 4.84
C SER A 27 12.23 -9.50 4.86
N TYR A 28 13.26 -9.33 4.01
CA TYR A 28 14.47 -10.14 4.04
C TYR A 28 15.58 -9.51 4.88
N LEU A 29 15.69 -8.18 4.89
CA LEU A 29 16.79 -7.47 5.56
C LEU A 29 16.57 -7.23 7.06
N LYS A 30 15.31 -7.11 7.51
CA LYS A 30 14.97 -6.83 8.91
C LYS A 30 14.65 -8.12 9.65
N THR A 31 14.70 -8.05 10.98
CA THR A 31 14.33 -9.14 11.89
C THR A 31 13.25 -8.69 12.88
N GLY A 32 12.58 -9.65 13.51
CA GLY A 32 11.57 -9.38 14.52
C GLY A 32 10.32 -8.66 13.99
N ARG A 33 9.80 -7.71 14.76
CA ARG A 33 8.50 -7.05 14.51
C ARG A 33 8.46 -6.30 13.17
N LEU A 34 9.56 -5.64 12.79
CA LEU A 34 9.66 -4.90 11.52
C LEU A 34 9.53 -5.83 10.32
N ARG A 35 10.13 -7.02 10.36
CA ARG A 35 10.02 -8.01 9.30
C ARG A 35 8.56 -8.42 9.06
N TYR A 36 7.84 -8.73 10.13
CA TYR A 36 6.43 -9.14 10.03
C TYR A 36 5.55 -7.99 9.52
N ALA A 37 5.78 -6.75 9.98
CA ALA A 37 5.04 -5.59 9.50
C ALA A 37 5.23 -5.39 7.99
N HIS A 38 6.47 -5.47 7.50
CA HIS A 38 6.77 -5.36 6.07
C HIS A 38 6.21 -6.53 5.24
N MET A 39 6.18 -7.76 5.79
CA MET A 39 5.52 -8.89 5.13
C MET A 39 4.01 -8.67 5.01
N VAL A 40 3.35 -8.24 6.08
CA VAL A 40 1.91 -7.95 6.07
C VAL A 40 1.59 -6.83 5.08
N LEU A 41 2.39 -5.76 5.10
CA LEU A 41 2.25 -4.63 4.16
C LEU A 41 2.42 -5.06 2.71
N LEU A 42 3.42 -5.90 2.41
CA LEU A 42 3.61 -6.48 1.08
C LEU A 42 2.37 -7.27 0.64
N VAL A 43 1.93 -8.23 1.47
CA VAL A 43 0.79 -9.11 1.13
C VAL A 43 -0.49 -8.29 0.93
N LEU A 44 -0.79 -7.35 1.81
CA LEU A 44 -1.97 -6.50 1.70
C LEU A 44 -1.90 -5.58 0.48
N THR A 45 -0.72 -5.05 0.13
CA THR A 45 -0.56 -4.21 -1.06
C THR A 45 -0.82 -5.03 -2.32
N LEU A 46 -0.25 -6.23 -2.43
CA LEU A 46 -0.47 -7.13 -3.56
C LEU A 46 -1.93 -7.59 -3.65
N ALA A 47 -2.54 -7.93 -2.52
CA ALA A 47 -3.95 -8.28 -2.46
C ALA A 47 -4.84 -7.10 -2.89
N GLY A 48 -4.49 -5.87 -2.48
CA GLY A 48 -5.17 -4.65 -2.90
C GLY A 48 -5.10 -4.45 -4.41
N MET A 49 -3.90 -4.57 -4.99
CA MET A 49 -3.71 -4.51 -6.44
C MET A 49 -4.51 -5.60 -7.16
N ALA A 50 -4.47 -6.84 -6.68
CA ALA A 50 -5.24 -7.95 -7.24
C ALA A 50 -6.75 -7.69 -7.18
N SER A 51 -7.26 -7.15 -6.07
CA SER A 51 -8.68 -6.83 -5.92
C SER A 51 -9.16 -5.74 -6.88
N VAL A 52 -8.31 -4.75 -7.18
CA VAL A 52 -8.58 -3.73 -8.19
C VAL A 52 -8.57 -4.36 -9.58
N SER A 53 -7.57 -5.17 -9.92
CA SER A 53 -7.50 -5.86 -11.21
C SER A 53 -8.68 -6.81 -11.47
N LEU A 54 -9.21 -7.45 -10.42
CA LEU A 54 -10.37 -8.35 -10.50
C LEU A 54 -11.72 -7.62 -10.40
N MET A 55 -11.73 -6.29 -10.26
CA MET A 55 -12.96 -5.49 -10.10
C MET A 55 -13.81 -5.93 -8.89
N TRP A 56 -13.16 -6.21 -7.75
CA TRP A 56 -13.82 -6.66 -6.51
C TRP A 56 -13.87 -5.54 -5.45
N PRO A 57 -14.83 -4.60 -5.54
CA PRO A 57 -14.85 -3.39 -4.71
C PRO A 57 -14.97 -3.69 -3.21
N VAL A 58 -15.83 -4.65 -2.82
CA VAL A 58 -16.01 -5.01 -1.40
C VAL A 58 -14.71 -5.56 -0.80
N ILE A 59 -14.00 -6.41 -1.54
CA ILE A 59 -12.73 -7.00 -1.10
C ILE A 59 -11.65 -5.91 -1.03
N ALA A 60 -11.62 -5.01 -2.01
CA ALA A 60 -10.71 -3.88 -2.02
C ALA A 60 -10.91 -2.96 -0.79
N THR A 61 -12.15 -2.70 -0.38
CA THR A 61 -12.44 -1.91 0.83
C THR A 61 -11.93 -2.61 2.10
N VAL A 62 -12.18 -3.92 2.26
CA VAL A 62 -11.71 -4.69 3.42
C VAL A 62 -10.18 -4.69 3.49
N ILE A 63 -9.52 -4.94 2.35
CA ILE A 63 -8.06 -4.88 2.24
C ILE A 63 -7.57 -3.47 2.53
N GLY A 64 -8.26 -2.44 2.05
CA GLY A 64 -7.94 -1.04 2.30
C GLY A 64 -7.93 -0.69 3.78
N ILE A 65 -8.94 -1.13 4.54
CA ILE A 65 -8.98 -0.96 6.01
C ILE A 65 -7.78 -1.66 6.67
N ALA A 66 -7.52 -2.91 6.31
CA ALA A 66 -6.39 -3.65 6.86
C ALA A 66 -5.05 -2.97 6.52
N LEU A 67 -4.92 -2.43 5.32
CA LEU A 67 -3.72 -1.73 4.84
C LEU A 67 -3.51 -0.39 5.56
N ILE A 68 -4.59 0.34 5.89
CA ILE A 68 -4.51 1.54 6.72
C ILE A 68 -3.96 1.19 8.10
N ILE A 69 -4.53 0.18 8.76
CA ILE A 69 -4.10 -0.22 10.11
C ILE A 69 -2.65 -0.69 10.10
N ALA A 70 -2.29 -1.57 9.17
CA ALA A 70 -0.93 -2.09 9.04
C ALA A 70 0.06 -0.98 8.65
N GLY A 71 -0.34 -0.06 7.78
CA GLY A 71 0.49 1.05 7.32
C GLY A 71 0.79 2.03 8.44
N LEU A 72 -0.24 2.43 9.20
CA LEU A 72 -0.06 3.27 10.39
C LEU A 72 0.80 2.57 11.45
N TYR A 73 0.58 1.27 11.69
CA TYR A 73 1.46 0.51 12.58
C TYR A 73 2.91 0.52 12.10
N GLY A 74 3.14 0.32 10.79
CA GLY A 74 4.46 0.43 10.16
C GLY A 74 5.10 1.81 10.35
N VAL A 75 4.34 2.90 10.20
CA VAL A 75 4.81 4.27 10.47
C VAL A 75 5.25 4.47 11.91
N LEU A 76 4.56 3.84 12.87
CA LEU A 76 4.88 3.96 14.30
C LEU A 76 6.18 3.24 14.66
N ILE A 77 6.45 2.09 14.05
CA ILE A 77 7.61 1.25 14.39
C ILE A 77 8.86 1.52 13.54
N GLU A 78 8.72 2.09 12.35
CA GLU A 78 9.86 2.48 11.50
C GLU A 78 10.53 3.76 11.99
N GLU A 79 11.78 3.97 11.59
CA GLU A 79 12.52 5.19 11.94
C GLU A 79 12.78 6.08 10.71
N ARG A 80 12.78 7.39 10.93
CA ARG A 80 13.19 8.42 9.96
C ARG A 80 12.41 8.31 8.63
N TRP A 81 13.12 8.34 7.51
CA TRP A 81 12.58 8.34 6.15
C TRP A 81 11.92 7.03 5.74
N ASN A 82 12.19 5.92 6.43
CA ASN A 82 11.53 4.65 6.13
C ASN A 82 10.02 4.68 6.45
N LYS A 83 9.56 5.62 7.28
CA LYS A 83 8.14 5.84 7.59
C LYS A 83 7.31 6.22 6.37
N LEU A 84 7.93 6.80 5.33
CA LEU A 84 7.20 7.25 4.14
C LEU A 84 6.56 6.09 3.38
N LEU A 85 7.12 4.89 3.45
CA LEU A 85 6.65 3.76 2.66
C LEU A 85 5.42 3.09 3.27
N PRO A 86 5.41 2.76 4.58
CA PRO A 86 4.17 2.38 5.27
C PRO A 86 3.09 3.47 5.18
N LEU A 87 3.49 4.75 5.18
CA LEU A 87 2.55 5.86 4.99
C LEU A 87 1.93 5.86 3.58
N ALA A 88 2.73 5.66 2.54
CA ALA A 88 2.23 5.53 1.16
C ALA A 88 1.25 4.36 1.01
N GLN A 89 1.52 3.23 1.68
CA GLN A 89 0.61 2.09 1.72
C GLN A 89 -0.67 2.40 2.51
N ALA A 90 -0.60 3.15 3.61
CA ALA A 90 -1.81 3.61 4.31
C ALA A 90 -2.66 4.54 3.42
N ILE A 91 -2.03 5.44 2.66
CA ILE A 91 -2.71 6.33 1.70
C ILE A 91 -3.37 5.51 0.58
N LEU A 92 -2.72 4.46 0.07
CA LEU A 92 -3.37 3.53 -0.85
C LEU A 92 -4.60 2.89 -0.20
N GLY A 93 -4.50 2.47 1.06
CA GLY A 93 -5.63 1.89 1.78
C GLY A 93 -6.81 2.86 1.87
N LEU A 94 -6.55 4.14 2.11
CA LEU A 94 -7.58 5.19 2.06
C LEU A 94 -8.20 5.31 0.66
N ALA A 95 -7.39 5.26 -0.39
CA ALA A 95 -7.89 5.31 -1.77
C ALA A 95 -8.80 4.12 -2.10
N LEU A 96 -8.46 2.92 -1.63
CA LEU A 96 -9.29 1.71 -1.79
C LEU A 96 -10.61 1.83 -1.01
N VAL A 97 -10.58 2.34 0.22
CA VAL A 97 -11.78 2.55 1.04
C VAL A 97 -12.70 3.61 0.45
N ALA A 98 -12.14 4.68 -0.10
CA ALA A 98 -12.90 5.71 -0.80
C ALA A 98 -13.48 5.25 -2.15
N GLY A 99 -13.14 4.03 -2.61
CA GLY A 99 -13.63 3.48 -3.86
C GLY A 99 -13.06 4.15 -5.11
N LEU A 100 -11.98 4.94 -4.98
CA LEU A 100 -11.37 5.69 -6.09
C LEU A 100 -11.01 4.84 -7.33
N PRO A 101 -10.56 3.57 -7.21
CA PRO A 101 -10.26 2.76 -8.39
C PRO A 101 -11.50 2.29 -9.15
N PHE A 102 -12.69 2.41 -8.57
CA PHE A 102 -13.95 1.90 -9.12
C PHE A 102 -14.94 3.01 -9.49
N SER A 103 -14.59 4.27 -9.19
CA SER A 103 -15.40 5.47 -9.45
C SER A 103 -15.11 6.10 -10.79
#